data_AF-A0A5C8U323-F1
#
_entry.id   AF-A0A5C8U323-F1
#
_cell.length_a   1.000
_cell.length_b   1.000
_cell.length_c   1.000
_cell.angle_alpha   90.00
_cell.angle_beta   90.00
_cell.angle_gamma   90.00
#
_symmetry.space_group_name_H-M   'P 1'
#
loop_
_entity.id
_entity.type
_entity.pdbx_description
1 polymer ?
#
loop_
_entity_poly.entity_id
_entity_poly.type
_entity_poly.pdbx_seq_one_letter_code
_entity_poly.pdbx_strand_id
1 'polypeptide(L)'
;MTGDLANPRLFATELGKVTEFLLNPSHEDNKGRAKFLMAFGFTVGDPLKLLQAINLHPAGATLIKAYAAPHGRKFHYEGRIASPDGTNPNVRTVWQIDFDGPSDIGRFITLKPLDRLPDR
;
A
#
# COMPACT_ATOMS: atom_id res chain seq x y z
N MET A 1 -7.11 -14.07 -22.06
CA MET A 1 -6.42 -15.08 -21.22
C MET A 1 -5.77 -14.35 -20.06
N THR A 2 -6.49 -14.18 -18.96
CA THR A 2 -5.91 -13.70 -17.70
C THR A 2 -5.13 -14.88 -17.15
N GLY A 3 -3.85 -14.99 -17.51
CA GLY A 3 -2.97 -15.97 -16.86
C GLY A 3 -3.07 -15.75 -15.37
N ASP A 4 -3.26 -16.81 -14.60
CA ASP A 4 -3.36 -16.79 -13.15
C ASP A 4 -2.05 -16.22 -12.59
N LEU A 5 -2.01 -14.89 -12.44
CA LEU A 5 -0.81 -14.18 -12.00
C LEU A 5 -0.68 -14.45 -10.51
N ALA A 6 0.28 -15.30 -10.17
CA ALA A 6 0.58 -15.65 -8.78
C ALA A 6 0.69 -14.38 -7.91
N ASN A 7 -0.20 -14.29 -6.93
CA ASN A 7 -0.23 -13.24 -5.92
C ASN A 7 1.07 -13.28 -5.10
N PRO A 8 1.66 -12.12 -4.72
CA PRO A 8 2.75 -12.09 -3.76
C PRO A 8 2.39 -12.85 -2.47
N ARG A 9 3.38 -13.55 -1.91
CA ARG A 9 3.23 -14.28 -0.65
C ARG A 9 3.72 -13.46 0.54
N LEU A 10 4.68 -12.58 0.29
CA LEU A 10 5.27 -11.67 1.27
C LEU A 10 5.14 -10.23 0.77
N PHE A 11 5.05 -9.29 1.69
CA PHE A 11 4.90 -7.87 1.40
C PHE A 11 5.93 -7.08 2.20
N ALA A 12 6.74 -6.29 1.49
CA ALA A 12 7.81 -5.52 2.09
C ALA A 12 7.70 -4.05 1.71
N THR A 13 7.72 -3.21 2.74
CA THR A 13 7.80 -1.75 2.63
C THR A 13 9.08 -1.29 3.29
N GLU A 14 9.75 -0.31 2.68
CA GLU A 14 10.94 0.31 3.27
C GLU A 14 10.54 1.42 4.24
N LEU A 15 11.24 1.50 5.39
CA LEU A 15 10.95 2.52 6.40
C LEU A 15 11.10 3.94 5.86
N GLY A 16 12.15 4.21 5.06
CA GLY A 16 12.37 5.49 4.40
C GLY A 16 11.16 5.93 3.55
N LYS A 17 10.49 4.97 2.89
CA LYS A 17 9.28 5.25 2.11
C LYS A 17 8.11 5.72 2.96
N VAL A 18 8.03 5.26 4.20
CA VAL A 18 7.03 5.71 5.17
C VAL A 18 7.38 7.09 5.72
N THR A 19 8.61 7.27 6.19
CA THR A 19 9.04 8.49 6.89
C THR A 19 9.28 9.68 5.97
N GLU A 20 9.90 9.46 4.81
CA GLU A 20 10.34 10.52 3.90
C GLU A 20 9.28 10.91 2.87
N PHE A 21 8.30 10.04 2.62
CA PHE A 21 7.28 10.25 1.59
C PHE A 21 5.86 10.23 2.13
N LEU A 22 5.41 9.11 2.74
CA LEU A 22 3.99 8.96 3.11
C LEU A 22 3.59 9.84 4.30
N LEU A 23 4.46 9.97 5.31
CA LEU A 23 4.23 10.79 6.49
C LEU A 23 4.93 12.15 6.42
N ASN A 24 5.46 12.52 5.25
CA ASN A 24 6.15 13.79 5.06
C ASN A 24 5.21 14.84 4.43
N PRO A 25 4.64 15.76 5.22
CA PRO A 25 3.78 16.83 4.70
C PRO A 25 4.55 17.91 3.94
N SER A 26 5.88 17.94 4.00
CA SER A 26 6.70 18.91 3.27
C SER A 26 6.93 18.50 1.81
N HIS A 27 6.74 17.23 1.47
CA HIS A 27 6.90 16.73 0.11
C HIS A 27 5.68 17.09 -0.75
N GLU A 28 5.85 17.97 -1.74
CA GLU A 28 4.74 18.58 -2.51
C GLU A 28 3.79 17.55 -3.13
N ASP A 29 4.33 16.49 -3.73
CA ASP A 29 3.51 15.42 -4.35
C ASP A 29 2.72 14.56 -3.36
N ASN A 30 3.09 14.58 -2.07
CA ASN A 30 2.56 13.66 -1.05
C ASN A 30 1.80 14.37 0.08
N LYS A 31 1.69 15.70 0.08
CA LYS A 31 0.93 16.50 1.05
C LYS A 31 -0.45 15.93 1.36
N GLY A 32 -1.20 15.53 0.33
CA GLY A 32 -2.53 14.94 0.49
C GLY A 32 -2.53 13.59 1.22
N ARG A 33 -1.52 12.76 1.01
CA ARG A 33 -1.39 11.43 1.66
C ARG A 33 -0.96 11.58 3.12
N ALA A 34 -0.01 12.45 3.40
CA ALA A 34 0.44 12.72 4.76
C ALA A 34 -0.71 13.27 5.62
N LYS A 35 -1.44 14.28 5.12
CA LYS A 35 -2.60 14.83 5.82
C LYS A 35 -3.69 13.78 6.07
N PHE A 36 -3.99 12.95 5.07
CA PHE A 36 -4.93 11.85 5.20
C PHE A 36 -4.50 10.88 6.31
N LEU A 37 -3.27 10.35 6.25
CA LEU A 37 -2.77 9.37 7.21
C LEU A 37 -2.72 9.94 8.64
N MET A 38 -2.30 11.20 8.79
CA MET A 38 -2.26 11.88 10.07
C MET A 38 -3.65 12.07 10.68
N ALA A 39 -4.68 12.29 9.86
CA ALA A 39 -6.06 12.38 10.34
C ALA A 39 -6.57 11.09 10.99
N PHE A 40 -5.94 9.94 10.69
CA PHE A 40 -6.25 8.63 11.26
C PHE A 40 -5.27 8.18 12.36
N GLY A 41 -4.44 9.11 12.86
CA GLY A 41 -3.54 8.89 14.00
C GLY A 41 -2.16 8.32 13.64
N PHE A 42 -1.81 8.19 12.36
CA PHE A 42 -0.44 7.87 11.97
C PHE A 42 0.48 9.09 12.14
N THR A 43 1.68 8.89 12.69
CA THR A 43 2.59 10.02 12.97
C THR A 43 4.03 9.68 12.60
N VAL A 44 4.82 10.72 12.30
CA VAL A 44 6.27 10.59 12.06
C VAL A 44 7.01 10.08 13.31
N GLY A 45 6.47 10.30 14.51
CA GLY A 45 7.03 9.81 15.77
C GLY A 45 6.83 8.31 15.99
N ASP A 46 5.90 7.69 15.26
CA ASP A 46 5.64 6.23 15.30
C ASP A 46 5.37 5.68 13.89
N PRO A 47 6.39 5.69 13.01
CA PRO A 47 6.24 5.29 11.61
C PRO A 47 6.05 3.78 11.46
N LEU A 48 6.42 3.00 12.48
CA LEU A 48 6.30 1.55 12.47
C LEU A 48 4.85 1.09 12.43
N LYS A 49 3.92 1.83 13.06
CA LYS A 49 2.48 1.54 12.94
C LYS A 49 1.99 1.57 11.50
N LEU A 50 2.39 2.59 10.74
CA LEU A 50 2.01 2.69 9.33
C LEU A 50 2.69 1.61 8.50
N LEU A 51 3.98 1.35 8.76
CA LEU A 51 4.74 0.30 8.07
C LEU A 51 4.06 -1.07 8.22
N GLN A 52 3.69 -1.43 9.45
CA GLN A 52 2.98 -2.67 9.75
C GLN A 52 1.60 -2.72 9.11
N ALA A 53 0.82 -1.63 9.22
CA ALA A 53 -0.50 -1.55 8.62
C ALA A 53 -0.47 -1.71 7.09
N ILE A 54 0.54 -1.13 6.42
CA ILE A 54 0.74 -1.29 4.97
C ILE A 54 1.10 -2.73 4.63
N ASN A 55 2.04 -3.35 5.35
CA ASN A 55 2.48 -4.73 5.05
C ASN A 55 1.38 -5.77 5.30
N LEU A 56 0.45 -5.51 6.23
CA LEU A 56 -0.66 -6.41 6.56
C LEU A 56 -1.93 -6.16 5.73
N HIS A 57 -2.04 -5.03 5.04
CA HIS A 57 -3.22 -4.66 4.26
C HIS A 57 -3.53 -5.60 3.07
N PRO A 58 -2.55 -6.06 2.27
CA PRO A 58 -2.82 -6.93 1.13
C PRO A 58 -3.35 -8.30 1.55
N ALA A 59 -4.47 -8.71 0.97
CA ALA A 59 -5.04 -10.04 1.13
C ALA A 59 -5.63 -10.51 -0.20
N GLY A 60 -5.76 -11.83 -0.39
CA GLY A 60 -6.41 -12.37 -1.60
C GLY A 60 -7.82 -11.81 -1.80
N ALA A 61 -8.57 -11.63 -0.72
CA ALA A 61 -9.90 -11.04 -0.75
C ALA A 61 -9.92 -9.54 -1.09
N THR A 62 -8.80 -8.81 -0.99
CA THR A 62 -8.72 -7.37 -1.31
C THR A 62 -8.02 -7.11 -2.65
N LEU A 63 -7.54 -8.13 -3.36
CA LEU A 63 -6.93 -8.00 -4.68
C LEU A 63 -7.99 -7.61 -5.72
N ILE A 64 -7.85 -6.42 -6.32
CA ILE A 64 -8.79 -5.93 -7.34
C ILE A 64 -8.18 -5.87 -8.73
N LYS A 65 -6.85 -5.92 -8.85
CA LYS A 65 -6.16 -5.92 -10.14
C LYS A 65 -4.77 -6.51 -10.02
N ALA A 66 -4.43 -7.39 -10.96
CA ALA A 66 -3.07 -7.87 -11.21
C ALA A 66 -2.78 -7.73 -12.71
N TYR A 67 -1.62 -7.17 -13.07
CA TYR A 67 -1.26 -6.97 -14.47
C TYR A 67 0.24 -6.88 -14.69
N ALA A 68 0.70 -7.28 -15.88
CA ALA A 68 2.08 -7.10 -16.29
C ALA A 68 2.41 -5.60 -16.51
N ALA A 69 3.58 -5.19 -16.08
CA ALA A 69 4.15 -3.86 -16.25
C ALA A 69 5.60 -4.01 -16.80
N PRO A 70 6.21 -2.96 -17.36
CA PRO A 70 7.52 -3.07 -18.01
C PRO A 70 8.65 -3.69 -17.17
N HIS A 71 8.61 -3.49 -15.84
CA HIS A 71 9.65 -3.94 -14.92
C HIS A 71 9.18 -5.02 -13.93
N GLY A 72 7.99 -5.58 -14.12
CA GLY A 72 7.45 -6.56 -13.18
C GLY A 72 5.95 -6.75 -13.28
N ARG A 73 5.36 -7.36 -12.26
CA ARG A 73 3.91 -7.52 -12.13
C ARG A 73 3.39 -6.57 -11.08
N LYS A 74 2.38 -5.77 -11.42
CA LYS A 74 1.73 -4.84 -10.49
C LYS A 74 0.45 -5.41 -9.92
N PHE A 75 0.25 -5.16 -8.63
CA PHE A 75 -0.90 -5.63 -7.86
C PHE A 75 -1.54 -4.46 -7.13
N HIS A 76 -2.86 -4.37 -7.20
CA HIS A 76 -3.65 -3.38 -6.47
C HIS A 76 -4.54 -4.10 -5.47
N TYR A 77 -4.45 -3.71 -4.21
CA TYR A 77 -5.34 -4.18 -3.16
C TYR A 77 -6.17 -3.02 -2.64
N GLU A 78 -7.46 -3.22 -2.47
CA GLU A 78 -8.39 -2.24 -1.92
C GLU A 78 -9.14 -2.79 -0.72
N GLY A 79 -9.08 -2.05 0.38
CA GLY A 79 -9.68 -2.45 1.64
C GLY A 79 -9.48 -1.40 2.73
N ARG A 80 -9.91 -1.76 3.94
CA ARG A 80 -9.67 -0.98 5.15
C ARG A 80 -8.24 -1.22 5.63
N ILE A 81 -7.50 -0.15 5.91
CA ILE A 81 -6.20 -0.24 6.57
C ILE A 81 -6.37 -0.07 8.07
N ALA A 82 -5.72 -0.89 8.89
CA ALA A 82 -5.77 -0.75 10.34
C ALA A 82 -5.14 0.58 10.75
N SER A 83 -5.90 1.46 11.40
CA SER A 83 -5.44 2.80 11.82
C SER A 83 -5.37 2.93 13.35
N PRO A 84 -4.46 3.76 13.88
CA PRO A 84 -4.32 4.00 15.32
C PRO A 84 -5.59 4.52 16.01
N ASP A 85 -6.43 5.28 15.30
CA ASP A 85 -7.71 5.77 15.81
C ASP A 85 -8.86 4.75 15.73
N GLY A 86 -8.62 3.58 15.12
CA GLY A 86 -9.59 2.49 14.98
C GLY A 86 -10.65 2.67 13.90
N THR A 87 -10.69 3.80 13.19
CA THR A 87 -11.73 4.06 12.17
C THR A 87 -11.49 3.27 10.87
N ASN A 88 -10.24 2.86 10.64
CA ASN A 88 -9.77 1.99 9.57
C ASN A 88 -10.22 2.43 8.17
N PRO A 89 -9.61 3.49 7.60
CA PRO A 89 -10.09 4.10 6.36
C PRO A 89 -9.85 3.21 5.13
N ASN A 90 -10.60 3.48 4.06
CA ASN A 90 -10.44 2.77 2.79
C ASN A 90 -9.20 3.29 2.04
N VAL A 91 -8.36 2.37 1.59
CA VAL A 91 -7.17 2.70 0.81
C VAL A 91 -6.96 1.71 -0.33
N ARG A 92 -6.22 2.15 -1.35
CA ARG A 92 -5.58 1.28 -2.34
C ARG A 92 -4.09 1.23 -2.06
N THR A 93 -3.55 0.03 -1.82
CA THR A 93 -2.09 -0.19 -1.83
C THR A 93 -1.68 -0.80 -3.17
N VAL A 94 -0.55 -0.31 -3.70
CA VAL A 94 0.01 -0.74 -4.97
C VAL A 94 1.35 -1.40 -4.71
N TRP A 95 1.55 -2.57 -5.31
CA TRP A 95 2.72 -3.42 -5.11
C TRP A 95 3.29 -3.87 -6.44
N GLN A 96 4.57 -4.20 -6.46
CA GLN A 96 5.23 -4.78 -7.62
C GLN A 96 6.10 -5.97 -7.21
N ILE A 97 6.00 -7.06 -7.96
CA ILE A 97 7.05 -8.08 -8.00
C ILE A 97 7.92 -7.75 -9.21
N ASP A 98 9.17 -7.41 -8.98
CA ASP A 98 10.14 -7.11 -10.02
C ASP A 98 10.55 -8.41 -10.77
N PHE A 99 10.81 -8.34 -12.07
CA PHE A 99 11.20 -9.54 -12.84
C PHE A 99 12.57 -10.11 -12.41
N ASP A 100 13.49 -9.22 -12.03
CA ASP A 100 14.86 -9.57 -11.63
C ASP A 100 15.01 -9.74 -10.11
N GLY A 101 13.88 -9.77 -9.37
CA GLY A 101 13.85 -9.87 -7.91
C GLY A 101 13.19 -11.17 -7.40
N PRO A 102 13.13 -11.36 -6.07
CA PRO A 102 12.39 -12.47 -5.47
C PRO A 102 10.93 -12.49 -5.94
N SER A 103 10.54 -13.57 -6.60
CA SER A 103 9.25 -13.66 -7.29
C SER A 103 8.02 -13.71 -6.37
N ASP A 104 8.24 -13.81 -5.06
CA ASP A 104 7.24 -13.98 -4.00
C ASP A 104 7.08 -12.75 -3.10
N ILE A 105 7.97 -11.75 -3.21
CA ILE A 105 7.94 -10.52 -2.40
C ILE A 105 7.35 -9.37 -3.22
N GLY A 106 6.19 -8.87 -2.79
CA GLY A 106 5.62 -7.62 -3.26
C GLY A 106 6.36 -6.44 -2.62
N ARG A 107 7.03 -5.64 -3.44
CA ARG A 107 7.61 -4.36 -3.02
C ARG A 107 6.56 -3.26 -3.05
N PHE A 108 6.44 -2.52 -1.96
CA PHE A 108 5.48 -1.44 -1.86
C PHE A 108 5.79 -0.31 -2.85
N ILE A 109 4.81 0.08 -3.66
CA ILE A 109 4.91 1.18 -4.62
C ILE A 109 4.29 2.44 -4.04
N THR A 110 3.03 2.41 -3.63
CA THR A 110 2.33 3.57 -3.07
C THR A 110 1.02 3.18 -2.38
N LEU A 111 0.47 4.13 -1.62
CA LEU A 111 -0.86 4.08 -1.02
C LEU A 111 -1.67 5.28 -1.53
N LYS A 112 -2.94 5.04 -1.83
CA LYS A 112 -3.90 6.08 -2.22
C LYS A 112 -5.15 6.00 -1.34
N PRO A 113 -5.62 7.13 -0.77
CA PRO A 113 -6.95 7.21 -0.16
C PRO A 113 -8.05 6.82 -1.14
N LEU A 114 -9.14 6.24 -0.63
CA LEU A 114 -10.37 5.98 -1.38
C LEU A 114 -11.57 6.54 -0.60
N ASP A 115 -12.47 7.24 -1.28
CA ASP A 115 -13.71 7.72 -0.65
C ASP A 115 -14.66 6.55 -0.31
N ARG A 116 -14.66 5.51 -1.15
CA ARG A 116 -15.39 4.26 -0.97
C ARG A 116 -14.68 3.09 -1.65
N LEU A 117 -14.94 1.87 -1.20
CA LEU A 117 -14.55 0.67 -1.94
C LEU A 117 -15.46 0.53 -3.17
N PRO A 118 -14.95 0.07 -4.33
CA PRO A 118 -15.80 -0.24 -5.46
C PRO A 118 -16.77 -1.37 -5.12
N ASP A 119 -17.98 -1.32 -5.68
CA ASP A 119 -18.90 -2.45 -5.67
C ASP A 119 -18.22 -3.62 -6.39
N ARG A 120 -18.13 -4.76 -5.69
CA ARG A 120 -17.43 -5.97 -6.16
C ARG A 120 -18.26 -6.76 -7.16
#